data_AF-A0A847W2Q3-F1
#
_entry.id   AF-A0A847W2Q3-F1
#
_cell.length_a   1.000
_cell.length_b   1.000
_cell.length_c   1.000
_cell.angle_alpha   90.00
_cell.angle_beta   90.00
_cell.angle_gamma   90.00
#
_symmetry.space_group_name_H-M   'P 1'
#
loop_
_entity.id
_entity.type
_entity.pdbx_description
1 polymer ?
#
loop_
_entity_poly.entity_id
_entity_poly.type
_entity_poly.pdbx_seq_one_letter_code
_entity_poly.pdbx_strand_id
1 'polypeptide(L)'
;MKVKFIEILSYTITLITLCPYVVVSYLPESTITASLFVLMYFINPVYCVMIGIFASKDVKNNLIYIFLPAIVFIVSYSIIFKLLELGFIFYGLVYLIISVIALLIALYIKKRRENLYS
;
A
#
# COMPACT_ATOMS: atom_id res chain seq x y z
N MET A 1 7.44 -15.40 -12.66
CA MET A 1 8.40 -14.73 -11.75
C MET A 1 7.95 -14.94 -10.31
N LYS A 2 8.77 -15.60 -9.46
CA LYS A 2 8.53 -15.64 -8.01
C LYS A 2 9.03 -14.31 -7.44
N VAL A 3 8.14 -13.34 -7.29
CA VAL A 3 8.47 -12.10 -6.56
C VAL A 3 8.69 -12.50 -5.10
N LYS A 4 9.87 -12.22 -4.57
CA LYS A 4 10.24 -12.62 -3.20
C LYS A 4 9.62 -11.66 -2.19
N PHE A 5 9.31 -12.13 -0.99
CA PHE A 5 8.79 -11.30 0.12
C PHE A 5 9.62 -10.03 0.32
N ILE A 6 10.95 -10.17 0.28
CA ILE A 6 11.92 -9.09 0.40
C ILE A 6 11.75 -8.00 -0.66
N GLU A 7 11.38 -8.36 -1.89
CA GLU A 7 11.17 -7.40 -2.98
C GLU A 7 9.93 -6.55 -2.69
N ILE A 8 8.80 -7.17 -2.33
CA ILE A 8 7.56 -6.46 -1.96
C ILE A 8 7.79 -5.57 -0.74
N LEU A 9 8.49 -6.07 0.26
CA LEU A 9 8.86 -5.28 1.42
C LEU A 9 9.72 -4.06 1.02
N SER A 10 10.73 -4.27 0.18
CA SER A 10 11.61 -3.21 -0.31
C SER A 10 10.85 -2.14 -1.10
N TYR A 11 9.94 -2.53 -2.00
CA TYR A 11 9.09 -1.57 -2.72
C TYR A 11 8.18 -0.80 -1.78
N THR A 12 7.57 -1.48 -0.80
CA THR A 12 6.70 -0.85 0.19
C THR A 12 7.45 0.20 1.01
N ILE A 13 8.62 -0.14 1.54
CA ILE A 13 9.45 0.79 2.33
C ILE A 13 9.93 1.95 1.44
N THR A 14 10.38 1.68 0.21
CA THR A 14 10.87 2.74 -0.67
C THR A 14 9.75 3.74 -0.99
N LEU A 15 8.57 3.25 -1.37
CA LEU A 15 7.47 4.09 -1.84
C LEU A 15 6.74 4.78 -0.69
N ILE A 16 6.47 4.07 0.41
CA ILE A 16 5.66 4.56 1.53
C ILE A 16 6.50 5.25 2.61
N THR A 17 7.80 4.94 2.72
CA THR A 17 8.70 5.55 3.72
C THR A 17 9.69 6.51 3.09
N LEU A 18 10.49 6.06 2.12
CA LEU A 18 11.61 6.84 1.59
C LEU A 18 11.11 8.04 0.78
N CYS A 19 10.13 7.86 -0.11
CA CYS A 19 9.57 8.98 -0.88
C CYS A 19 9.01 10.12 -0.02
N PRO A 20 8.11 9.88 0.97
CA PRO A 20 7.63 10.97 1.81
C PRO A 20 8.71 11.56 2.72
N TYR A 21 9.67 10.75 3.18
CA TYR A 21 10.82 11.26 3.92
C TYR A 21 11.64 12.26 3.08
N VAL A 22 11.91 11.93 1.81
CA VAL A 22 12.61 12.83 0.88
C VAL A 22 11.79 14.10 0.63
N VAL A 23 10.47 13.98 0.46
CA VAL A 23 9.58 15.14 0.30
C VAL A 23 9.71 16.09 1.49
N VAL A 24 9.58 15.59 2.72
CA VAL A 24 9.63 16.45 3.92
C VAL A 24 11.03 17.01 4.17
N SER A 25 12.08 16.29 3.79
CA SER A 25 13.47 16.70 4.08
C SER A 25 14.05 17.69 3.08
N TYR A 26 13.60 17.66 1.81
CA TYR A 26 14.30 18.37 0.73
C TYR A 26 13.42 19.32 -0.09
N LEU A 27 12.09 19.25 0.00
CA LEU A 27 11.23 20.17 -0.76
C LEU A 27 10.93 21.46 0.03
N PRO A 28 10.70 22.59 -0.68
CA PRO A 28 10.21 23.82 -0.05
C PRO A 28 8.86 23.61 0.64
N GLU A 29 8.65 24.25 1.79
CA GLU A 29 7.41 24.14 2.59
C GLU A 29 6.13 24.38 1.79
N SER A 30 6.16 25.30 0.82
CA SER A 30 5.03 25.59 -0.07
C SER A 30 4.59 24.40 -0.95
N THR A 31 5.47 23.42 -1.15
CA THR A 31 5.24 22.26 -2.05
C THR A 31 5.14 20.92 -1.31
N ILE A 32 5.57 20.86 -0.04
CA ILE A 32 5.54 19.64 0.78
C ILE A 32 4.12 19.09 0.87
N THR A 33 3.15 19.93 1.24
CA THR A 33 1.76 19.52 1.41
C THR A 33 1.20 18.91 0.14
N ALA A 34 1.27 19.63 -0.99
CA ALA A 34 0.77 19.13 -2.28
C ALA A 34 1.43 17.80 -2.70
N SER A 35 2.75 17.67 -2.48
CA SER A 35 3.49 16.46 -2.82
C SER A 35 3.06 15.26 -1.96
N LEU A 36 2.94 15.46 -0.64
CA LEU A 36 2.44 14.43 0.27
C LEU A 36 0.99 14.04 -0.05
N PHE A 37 0.15 14.98 -0.47
CA PHE A 37 -1.21 14.69 -0.94
C PHE A 37 -1.18 13.73 -2.15
N VAL A 38 -0.33 13.97 -3.15
CA VAL A 38 -0.22 13.06 -4.29
C VAL A 38 0.26 11.67 -3.85
N LEU A 39 1.27 11.60 -2.97
CA LEU A 39 1.77 10.33 -2.46
C LEU A 39 0.68 9.57 -1.68
N MET A 40 0.01 10.23 -0.75
CA MET A 40 -0.95 9.59 0.17
C MET A 40 -2.28 9.23 -0.49
N TYR A 41 -2.78 10.04 -1.42
CA TYR A 41 -4.13 9.87 -1.98
C TYR A 41 -4.13 9.26 -3.38
N PHE A 42 -2.98 9.19 -4.05
CA PHE A 42 -2.90 8.59 -5.38
C PHE A 42 -1.90 7.44 -5.44
N ILE A 43 -0.61 7.71 -5.18
CA ILE A 43 0.45 6.70 -5.39
C ILE A 43 0.27 5.51 -4.42
N ASN A 44 0.08 5.78 -3.13
CA ASN A 44 -0.09 4.74 -2.13
C ASN A 44 -1.38 3.90 -2.36
N PRO A 45 -2.56 4.50 -2.62
CA PRO A 45 -3.76 3.73 -2.98
C PRO A 45 -3.57 2.84 -4.21
N VAL A 46 -2.92 3.34 -5.26
CA VAL A 46 -2.60 2.54 -6.46
C VAL A 46 -1.72 1.35 -6.10
N TYR A 47 -0.70 1.57 -5.27
CA TYR A 47 0.15 0.49 -4.77
C TYR A 47 -0.64 -0.55 -3.95
N CYS A 48 -1.54 -0.13 -3.06
CA CYS A 48 -2.42 -1.01 -2.30
C CYS A 48 -3.29 -1.89 -3.22
N VAL A 49 -3.84 -1.31 -4.30
CA VAL A 49 -4.60 -2.08 -5.31
C VAL A 49 -3.71 -3.13 -5.97
N MET A 50 -2.48 -2.78 -6.38
CA MET A 50 -1.54 -3.72 -6.98
C MET A 50 -1.19 -4.87 -6.03
N ILE A 51 -0.99 -4.58 -4.73
CA ILE A 51 -0.74 -5.59 -3.70
C ILE A 51 -1.95 -6.52 -3.53
N GLY A 52 -3.17 -5.98 -3.49
CA GLY A 52 -4.39 -6.80 -3.44
C GLY A 52 -4.52 -7.74 -4.64
N ILE A 53 -4.27 -7.23 -5.85
CA ILE A 53 -4.26 -8.05 -7.07
C ILE A 53 -3.16 -9.12 -7.00
N PHE A 54 -1.96 -8.77 -6.52
CA PHE A 54 -0.86 -9.72 -6.38
C PHE A 54 -1.18 -10.83 -5.37
N ALA A 55 -1.80 -10.47 -4.23
CA ALA A 55 -2.23 -11.41 -3.22
C ALA A 55 -3.29 -12.40 -3.73
N SER A 56 -4.10 -12.01 -4.73
CA SER A 56 -5.13 -12.89 -5.30
C SER A 56 -4.57 -14.07 -6.12
N LYS A 57 -3.30 -14.00 -6.55
CA LYS A 57 -2.65 -15.07 -7.32
C LYS A 57 -2.52 -16.35 -6.50
N ASP A 58 -2.16 -16.21 -5.22
CA ASP A 58 -2.00 -17.29 -4.25
C ASP A 58 -2.34 -16.79 -2.85
N VAL A 59 -3.63 -16.80 -2.51
CA VAL A 59 -4.15 -16.22 -1.25
C VAL A 59 -3.46 -16.82 -0.03
N LYS A 60 -3.24 -18.14 -0.01
CA LYS A 60 -2.69 -18.82 1.18
C LYS A 60 -1.30 -18.31 1.53
N ASN A 61 -0.46 -18.07 0.52
CA ASN A 61 0.92 -17.64 0.73
C ASN A 61 1.09 -16.12 0.73
N ASN A 62 0.19 -15.38 0.07
CA ASN A 62 0.37 -13.95 -0.20
C ASN A 62 -0.57 -13.04 0.61
N LEU A 63 -1.50 -13.58 1.41
CA LEU A 63 -2.42 -12.76 2.20
C LEU A 63 -1.68 -11.79 3.14
N ILE A 64 -0.53 -12.18 3.68
CA ILE A 64 0.24 -11.33 4.60
C ILE A 64 0.68 -10.01 3.96
N TYR A 65 0.81 -9.95 2.63
CA TYR A 65 1.24 -8.75 1.92
C TYR A 65 0.21 -7.62 1.97
N ILE A 66 -1.08 -7.91 2.18
CA ILE A 66 -2.11 -6.85 2.23
C ILE A 66 -1.97 -5.96 3.48
N PHE A 67 -1.33 -6.46 4.53
CA PHE A 67 -1.09 -5.73 5.77
C PHE A 67 0.16 -4.84 5.69
N LEU A 68 1.09 -5.14 4.78
CA LEU A 68 2.37 -4.45 4.65
C LEU A 68 2.21 -2.95 4.38
N PRO A 69 1.41 -2.50 3.39
CA PRO A 69 1.23 -1.07 3.14
C PRO A 69 0.67 -0.31 4.35
N ALA A 70 -0.29 -0.90 5.07
CA ALA A 70 -0.92 -0.28 6.22
C ALA A 70 0.04 -0.13 7.41
N ILE A 71 0.76 -1.21 7.76
CA ILE A 71 1.70 -1.22 8.89
C ILE A 71 2.87 -0.28 8.59
N VAL A 72 3.47 -0.39 7.40
CA VAL A 72 4.60 0.45 7.01
C VAL A 72 4.19 1.92 6.98
N PHE A 73 3.00 2.26 6.48
CA PHE A 73 2.49 3.63 6.49
C PHE A 73 2.41 4.20 7.90
N ILE A 74 1.74 3.50 8.83
CA ILE A 74 1.54 3.96 10.21
C ILE A 74 2.91 4.19 10.88
N VAL A 75 3.81 3.22 10.80
CA VAL A 75 5.14 3.33 11.42
C VAL A 75 5.95 4.47 10.80
N SER A 76 5.98 4.55 9.47
CA SER A 76 6.78 5.54 8.75
C SER A 76 6.32 6.97 9.04
N TYR A 77 5.02 7.24 8.93
CA TYR A 77 4.49 8.59 9.14
C TYR A 77 4.60 9.02 10.60
N SER A 78 4.44 8.08 11.54
CA SER A 78 4.68 8.37 12.96
C SER A 78 6.13 8.80 13.23
N ILE A 79 7.09 8.19 12.54
CA ILE A 79 8.52 8.56 12.66
C ILE A 79 8.81 9.90 11.96
N ILE A 80 8.32 10.08 10.72
CA ILE A 80 8.56 11.29 9.91
C ILE A 80 7.99 12.53 10.59
N PHE A 81 6.75 12.46 11.07
CA PHE A 81 6.06 13.59 11.72
C PHE A 81 6.26 13.65 13.24
N LYS A 82 6.99 12.67 13.82
CA LYS A 82 7.24 12.54 15.27
C LYS A 82 5.96 12.58 16.13
N LEU A 83 4.83 12.17 15.54
CA LEU A 83 3.54 12.21 16.19
C LEU A 83 2.69 11.05 15.68
N LEU A 84 2.15 10.24 16.60
CA LEU A 84 1.17 9.21 16.27
C LEU A 84 -0.22 9.84 16.33
N GLU A 85 -0.69 10.36 15.20
CA GLU A 85 -2.05 10.89 15.09
C GLU A 85 -3.06 9.79 14.76
N LEU A 86 -4.28 9.92 15.31
CA LEU A 86 -5.41 9.07 14.94
C LEU A 86 -5.68 9.10 13.42
N GLY A 87 -5.37 10.22 12.76
CA GLY A 87 -5.43 10.34 11.31
C GLY A 87 -4.56 9.30 10.59
N PHE A 88 -3.33 9.06 11.04
CA PHE A 88 -2.43 8.09 10.40
C PHE A 88 -2.92 6.65 10.57
N ILE A 89 -3.48 6.32 11.74
CA ILE A 89 -4.09 5.01 11.98
C ILE A 89 -5.29 4.81 11.04
N PHE A 90 -6.14 5.83 10.90
CA PHE A 90 -7.28 5.80 9.98
C PHE A 90 -6.84 5.60 8.53
N TYR A 91 -5.80 6.29 8.06
CA TYR A 91 -5.24 6.09 6.72
C TYR A 91 -4.65 4.68 6.53
N GLY A 92 -3.96 4.13 7.53
CA GLY A 92 -3.51 2.74 7.49
C GLY A 92 -4.66 1.75 7.32
N LEU A 93 -5.78 1.96 8.03
CA LEU A 93 -6.99 1.15 7.87
C LEU A 93 -7.60 1.30 6.46
N VAL A 94 -7.65 2.51 5.91
CA VAL A 94 -8.12 2.75 4.53
C VAL A 94 -7.26 1.98 3.53
N TYR A 95 -5.93 1.98 3.68
CA TYR A 95 -5.04 1.23 2.80
C TYR A 95 -5.24 -0.29 2.89
N LEU A 96 -5.51 -0.81 4.09
CA LEU A 96 -5.86 -2.20 4.28
C LEU A 96 -7.18 -2.53 3.57
N ILE A 97 -8.22 -1.69 3.74
CA ILE A 97 -9.53 -1.85 3.08
C ILE A 97 -9.37 -1.88 1.57
N ILE A 98 -8.60 -0.94 0.99
CA ILE A 98 -8.35 -0.89 -0.46
C ILE A 98 -7.69 -2.19 -0.93
N SER A 99 -6.67 -2.68 -0.22
CA SER A 99 -5.96 -3.91 -0.56
C SER A 99 -6.89 -5.14 -0.48
N VAL A 100 -7.75 -5.21 0.52
CA VAL A 100 -8.75 -6.28 0.69
C VAL A 100 -9.80 -6.24 -0.41
N ILE A 101 -10.37 -5.06 -0.73
CA ILE A 101 -11.36 -4.91 -1.80
C ILE A 101 -10.75 -5.34 -3.14
N ALA A 102 -9.53 -4.88 -3.45
CA ALA A 102 -8.82 -5.27 -4.67
C ALA A 102 -8.55 -6.78 -4.75
N LEU A 103 -8.17 -7.40 -3.62
CA LEU A 103 -8.02 -8.85 -3.50
C LEU A 103 -9.33 -9.58 -3.82
N LEU A 104 -10.44 -9.17 -3.19
CA LEU A 104 -11.76 -9.79 -3.38
C LEU A 104 -12.26 -9.67 -4.82
N ILE A 105 -12.13 -8.48 -5.43
CA ILE A 105 -12.49 -8.25 -6.83
C ILE A 105 -11.66 -9.15 -7.76
N ALA A 106 -10.34 -9.23 -7.55
CA ALA A 106 -9.47 -10.05 -8.38
C ALA A 106 -9.78 -11.55 -8.26
N LEU A 107 -10.09 -12.03 -7.04
CA LEU A 107 -10.55 -13.40 -6.82
C LEU A 107 -11.90 -13.69 -7.50
N TYR A 108 -12.84 -12.75 -7.42
CA TYR A 108 -14.13 -12.86 -8.10
C TYR A 108 -13.96 -12.99 -9.62
N ILE A 109 -13.13 -12.13 -10.23
CA ILE A 109 -12.83 -12.18 -11.67
C ILE A 109 -12.16 -13.51 -12.03
N LYS A 110 -11.21 -13.99 -11.22
CA LYS A 110 -10.52 -15.26 -11.44
C LYS A 110 -11.52 -16.43 -11.44
N LYS A 111 -12.36 -16.53 -10.42
CA LYS A 111 -13.40 -17.58 -10.30
C LYS A 111 -14.41 -17.52 -11.45
N ARG A 112 -14.82 -16.33 -11.87
CA ARG A 112 -15.73 -16.16 -13.02
C ARG A 112 -15.10 -16.65 -14.32
N ARG A 113 -13.80 -16.44 -14.53
CA ARG A 113 -13.11 -16.99 -15.70
C ARG A 113 -13.04 -18.51 -15.65
N GLU A 114 -12.66 -19.10 -14.51
CA GLU A 114 -12.59 -20.56 -14.37
C GLU A 114 -13.93 -21.24 -14.69
N ASN A 115 -15.05 -20.69 -14.21
CA ASN A 115 -16.40 -21.18 -14.51
C ASN A 115 -16.85 -21.01 -15.97
N LEU A 116 -16.24 -20.09 -16.74
CA LEU A 116 -16.59 -19.88 -18.15
C LEU A 116 -15.87 -20.85 -19.09
N TYR A 117 -14.79 -21.47 -18.63
CA TYR A 117 -13.96 -22.42 -19.40
C TYR A 117 -14.05 -23.86 -18.88
N SER A 118 -14.92 -24.15 -17.90
CA SER A 118 -15.27 -25.49 -17.42
C SER A 118 -16.53 -26.00 -18.09
#